data_AF-A0A392NI71-F1
#
_entry.id   AF-A0A392NI71-F1
#
_cell.length_a   1.000
_cell.length_b   1.000
_cell.length_c   1.000
_cell.angle_alpha   90.00
_cell.angle_beta   90.00
_cell.angle_gamma   90.00
#
_symmetry.space_group_name_H-M   'P 1'
#
loop_
_entity.id
_entity.type
_entity.pdbx_description
1 polymer ?
#
loop_
_entity_poly.entity_id
_entity_poly.type
_entity_poly.pdbx_seq_one_letter_code
_entity_poly.pdbx_strand_id
1 'polypeptide(L)'
;MIICRTHPEISIEQGEDLIDHEDYENVGGEISGTQAATVYSSVPNVQELEMLLGAYFVQIGATLNKLSALGEYVEDTEDYINITLDDKQNRILQAGVQIGTASVIVNFFVVVTGIFGMNIHIDIFDAKGNSAFFETVFGCTATCIILYFLAMF
;
A
#
# COMPACT_ATOMS: atom_id res chain seq x y z
N MET A 1 21.53 -26.81 10.26
CA MET A 1 21.46 -28.22 9.80
C MET A 1 20.06 -28.73 10.07
N ILE A 2 19.26 -28.81 9.00
CA ILE A 2 18.14 -29.72 8.73
C ILE A 2 17.39 -30.27 9.95
N ILE A 3 16.13 -29.85 10.14
CA ILE A 3 15.02 -30.80 10.36
C ILE A 3 13.82 -30.36 9.51
N CYS A 4 13.48 -31.23 8.56
CA CYS A 4 12.26 -31.22 7.77
C CYS A 4 11.21 -32.06 8.51
N ARG A 5 10.01 -31.53 8.77
CA ARG A 5 8.79 -32.35 8.98
C ARG A 5 7.55 -31.63 8.46
N THR A 6 6.97 -32.26 7.45
CA THR A 6 5.64 -32.12 6.84
C THR A 6 4.51 -32.37 7.84
N HIS A 7 3.52 -31.47 7.93
CA HIS A 7 2.06 -31.63 7.68
C HIS A 7 1.29 -30.47 8.35
N PRO A 8 0.40 -29.72 7.66
CA PRO A 8 -0.63 -28.95 8.35
C PRO A 8 -1.77 -29.89 8.75
N GLU A 9 -2.12 -29.89 10.04
CA GLU A 9 -3.28 -30.60 10.57
C GLU A 9 -4.54 -29.78 10.28
N ILE A 10 -5.52 -30.45 9.68
CA ILE A 10 -6.88 -29.99 9.47
C ILE A 10 -7.67 -30.31 10.75
N SER A 11 -7.93 -29.31 11.58
CA SER A 11 -8.79 -29.43 12.75
C SER A 11 -10.25 -29.42 12.30
N ILE A 12 -10.89 -30.59 12.29
CA ILE A 12 -12.35 -30.69 12.31
C ILE A 12 -12.75 -30.92 13.77
N GLU A 13 -13.27 -29.87 14.41
CA GLU A 13 -14.00 -30.02 15.68
C GLU A 13 -15.31 -30.75 15.41
N GLN A 14 -15.42 -31.95 15.97
CA GLN A 14 -16.64 -32.75 16.00
C GLN A 14 -17.20 -32.69 17.41
N GLY A 15 -18.30 -31.96 17.57
CA GLY A 15 -19.01 -31.83 18.83
C GLY A 15 -20.49 -31.59 18.57
N GLU A 16 -21.26 -32.66 18.49
CA GLU A 16 -22.59 -32.76 19.11
C GLU A 16 -23.06 -34.21 19.04
N ASP A 17 -23.42 -34.71 20.21
CA ASP A 17 -23.77 -36.09 20.51
C ASP A 17 -25.24 -36.10 20.94
N LEU A 18 -25.95 -37.19 20.59
CA LEU A 18 -27.31 -37.59 20.98
C LEU A 18 -28.49 -36.79 20.39
N ILE A 19 -29.37 -37.45 19.59
CA ILE A 19 -30.68 -37.98 20.05
C ILE A 19 -31.08 -39.19 19.17
N ASP A 20 -31.63 -40.17 19.88
CA ASP A 20 -32.11 -41.52 19.60
C ASP A 20 -33.19 -41.71 18.49
N HIS A 21 -33.30 -42.96 18.02
CA HIS A 21 -34.51 -43.78 17.82
C HIS A 21 -34.68 -44.50 16.46
N GLU A 22 -34.46 -45.82 16.57
CA GLU A 22 -35.20 -46.96 16.00
C GLU A 22 -35.05 -47.47 14.55
N ASP A 23 -34.78 -48.78 14.54
CA ASP A 23 -34.81 -49.77 13.48
C ASP A 23 -36.12 -49.80 12.68
N TYR A 24 -35.99 -49.83 11.36
CA TYR A 24 -36.96 -50.49 10.49
C TYR A 24 -36.21 -51.27 9.41
N GLU A 25 -36.15 -52.58 9.62
CA GLU A 25 -35.81 -53.57 8.62
C GLU A 25 -36.88 -53.61 7.51
N ASN A 26 -36.48 -54.01 6.30
CA ASN A 26 -37.19 -54.92 5.37
C ASN A 26 -37.56 -54.40 3.95
N VAL A 27 -37.42 -55.37 3.02
CA VAL A 27 -37.99 -55.54 1.67
C VAL A 27 -37.27 -54.76 0.56
N GLY A 28 -36.50 -55.36 -0.35
CA GLY A 28 -36.77 -56.57 -1.11
C GLY A 28 -37.31 -56.19 -2.50
N GLY A 29 -36.53 -56.41 -3.56
CA GLY A 29 -37.03 -56.17 -4.92
C GLY A 29 -35.96 -56.08 -5.99
N GLU A 30 -35.32 -57.21 -6.31
CA GLU A 30 -34.70 -57.39 -7.62
C GLU A 30 -35.79 -57.43 -8.69
N ILE A 31 -35.71 -56.57 -9.71
CA ILE A 31 -36.46 -56.75 -10.97
C ILE A 31 -35.45 -56.69 -12.11
N SER A 32 -35.05 -57.88 -12.53
CA SER A 32 -34.42 -58.16 -13.81
C SER A 32 -35.42 -57.87 -14.94
N GLY A 33 -35.00 -57.03 -15.90
CA GLY A 33 -35.79 -56.66 -17.06
C GLY A 33 -34.89 -56.36 -18.25
N THR A 34 -34.46 -57.42 -18.92
CA THR A 34 -33.61 -57.41 -20.12
C THR A 34 -34.35 -56.79 -21.33
N GLN A 35 -33.59 -56.04 -22.14
CA GLN A 35 -33.85 -55.72 -23.56
C GLN A 35 -34.85 -54.59 -23.88
N ALA A 36 -34.32 -53.37 -23.88
CA ALA A 36 -34.69 -52.36 -24.89
C ALA A 36 -33.40 -51.93 -25.61
N ALA A 37 -32.83 -52.83 -26.39
CA ALA A 37 -31.84 -52.44 -27.38
C ALA A 37 -32.55 -51.57 -28.44
N THR A 38 -31.92 -50.44 -28.79
CA THR A 38 -32.09 -49.70 -30.06
C THR A 38 -33.04 -48.49 -30.06
N VAL A 39 -32.84 -47.49 -29.19
CA VAL A 39 -33.00 -46.05 -29.54
C VAL A 39 -32.03 -45.18 -28.70
N TYR A 40 -30.72 -45.39 -28.83
CA TYR A 40 -29.72 -44.39 -28.42
C TYR A 40 -28.72 -44.19 -29.56
N SER A 41 -29.23 -43.88 -30.76
CA SER A 41 -28.41 -43.60 -31.94
C SER A 41 -28.48 -42.13 -32.36
N SER A 42 -28.66 -41.18 -31.42
CA SER A 42 -28.74 -39.76 -31.83
C SER A 42 -28.35 -38.71 -30.78
N VAL A 43 -27.66 -39.05 -29.68
CA VAL A 43 -27.07 -38.00 -28.84
C VAL A 43 -25.62 -38.27 -28.42
N PRO A 44 -24.68 -38.44 -29.37
CA PRO A 44 -23.24 -38.33 -29.07
C PRO A 44 -22.83 -36.92 -28.61
N ASN A 45 -23.77 -35.99 -28.39
CA ASN A 45 -23.47 -34.60 -28.08
C ASN A 45 -23.66 -34.22 -26.61
N VAL A 46 -24.44 -34.93 -25.78
CA VAL A 46 -24.71 -34.46 -24.40
C VAL A 46 -23.62 -34.86 -23.40
N GLN A 47 -23.09 -36.08 -23.51
CA GLN A 47 -22.09 -36.59 -22.56
C GLN A 47 -20.70 -35.98 -22.80
N GLU A 48 -20.34 -35.71 -24.06
CA GLU A 48 -19.14 -34.91 -24.37
C GLU A 48 -19.30 -33.45 -23.95
N LEU A 49 -20.51 -32.86 -24.10
CA LEU A 49 -20.80 -31.52 -23.57
C LEU A 49 -20.66 -31.45 -22.05
N GLU A 50 -21.07 -32.48 -21.32
CA GLU A 50 -21.00 -32.53 -19.85
C GLU A 50 -19.55 -32.57 -19.35
N MET A 51 -18.67 -33.32 -20.02
CA MET A 51 -17.25 -33.38 -19.65
C MET A 51 -16.54 -32.06 -19.92
N LEU A 52 -16.88 -31.40 -21.04
CA LEU A 52 -16.33 -30.10 -21.40
C LEU A 52 -16.86 -29.00 -20.47
N LEU A 53 -18.15 -29.03 -20.13
CA LEU A 53 -18.77 -28.15 -19.15
C LEU A 53 -18.20 -28.39 -17.74
N GLY A 54 -17.94 -29.65 -17.36
CA GLY A 54 -17.34 -30.03 -16.08
C GLY A 54 -15.91 -29.53 -15.94
N ALA A 55 -15.09 -29.67 -17.00
CA ALA A 55 -13.75 -29.08 -17.05
C ALA A 55 -13.81 -27.54 -16.98
N TYR A 56 -14.81 -26.92 -17.62
CA TYR A 56 -15.02 -25.47 -17.58
C TYR A 56 -15.46 -25.01 -16.17
N PHE A 57 -16.32 -25.76 -15.50
CA PHE A 57 -16.74 -25.48 -14.12
C PHE A 57 -15.57 -25.55 -13.14
N VAL A 58 -14.72 -26.58 -13.26
CA VAL A 58 -13.48 -26.71 -12.49
C VAL A 58 -12.52 -25.55 -12.79
N GLN A 59 -12.39 -25.15 -14.06
CA GLN A 59 -11.53 -24.04 -14.46
C GLN A 59 -12.05 -22.68 -13.96
N ILE A 60 -13.36 -22.46 -13.99
CA ILE A 60 -14.00 -21.27 -13.42
C ILE A 60 -13.76 -21.24 -11.91
N GLY A 61 -13.97 -22.34 -11.18
CA GLY A 61 -13.69 -22.41 -9.74
C GLY A 61 -12.22 -22.14 -9.39
N ALA A 62 -11.30 -22.71 -10.17
CA ALA A 62 -9.87 -22.44 -10.03
C ALA A 62 -9.49 -20.98 -10.36
N THR A 63 -10.17 -20.37 -11.33
CA THR A 63 -9.96 -18.96 -11.71
C THR A 63 -10.54 -18.02 -10.67
N LEU A 64 -11.71 -18.31 -10.10
CA LEU A 64 -12.33 -17.55 -9.01
C LEU A 64 -11.43 -17.52 -7.77
N ASN A 65 -10.81 -18.65 -7.41
CA ASN A 65 -9.88 -18.70 -6.28
C ASN A 65 -8.65 -17.81 -6.50
N LYS A 66 -8.12 -17.77 -7.74
CA LYS A 66 -7.03 -16.85 -8.12
C LYS A 66 -7.48 -15.40 -8.16
N LEU A 67 -8.72 -15.14 -8.56
CA LEU A 67 -9.30 -13.80 -8.59
C LEU A 67 -9.51 -13.25 -7.17
N SER A 68 -9.90 -14.11 -6.24
CA SER A 68 -9.97 -13.78 -4.81
C SER A 68 -8.61 -13.43 -4.25
N ALA A 69 -7.58 -14.25 -4.54
CA ALA A 69 -6.20 -13.98 -4.12
C ALA A 69 -5.60 -12.72 -4.79
N LEU A 70 -6.00 -12.43 -6.03
CA LEU A 70 -5.60 -11.21 -6.72
C LEU A 70 -6.32 -9.97 -6.16
N GLY A 71 -7.58 -10.13 -5.73
CA GLY A 71 -8.31 -9.10 -4.99
C GLY A 71 -7.62 -8.76 -3.68
N GLU A 72 -7.20 -9.77 -2.93
CA GLU A 72 -6.43 -9.61 -1.69
C GLU A 72 -5.06 -8.93 -1.96
N TYR A 73 -4.38 -9.27 -3.05
CA TYR A 73 -3.14 -8.59 -3.46
C TYR A 73 -3.34 -7.11 -3.87
N VAL A 74 -4.52 -6.77 -4.40
CA VAL A 74 -4.90 -5.39 -4.71
C VAL A 74 -5.22 -4.63 -3.42
N GLU A 75 -5.88 -5.27 -2.46
CA GLU A 75 -6.18 -4.72 -1.13
C GLU A 75 -4.89 -4.44 -0.33
N ASP A 76 -3.91 -5.35 -0.37
CA ASP A 76 -2.56 -5.13 0.19
C ASP A 76 -1.85 -3.91 -0.43
N THR A 77 -2.07 -3.66 -1.72
CA THR A 77 -1.50 -2.50 -2.43
C THR A 77 -2.25 -1.21 -2.10
N GLU A 78 -3.56 -1.29 -1.85
CA GLU A 78 -4.39 -0.17 -1.40
C GLU A 78 -3.92 0.33 -0.04
N ASP A 79 -3.71 -0.57 0.92
CA ASP A 79 -3.18 -0.24 2.25
C ASP A 79 -1.76 0.34 2.16
N TYR A 80 -0.90 -0.21 1.29
CA TYR A 80 0.44 0.33 1.05
C TYR A 80 0.42 1.75 0.48
N ILE A 81 -0.50 2.05 -0.46
CA ILE A 81 -0.67 3.38 -1.03
C ILE A 81 -1.22 4.34 0.02
N ASN A 82 -2.20 3.93 0.82
CA ASN A 82 -2.86 4.76 1.83
C ASN A 82 -1.85 5.26 2.88
N ILE A 83 -1.03 4.35 3.43
CA ILE A 83 0.02 4.72 4.40
C ILE A 83 1.13 5.55 3.73
N THR A 84 1.48 5.23 2.48
CA THR A 84 2.55 5.96 1.77
C THR A 84 2.11 7.38 1.37
N LEU A 85 0.85 7.60 0.99
CA LEU A 85 0.39 8.91 0.53
C LEU A 85 0.36 9.94 1.68
N ASP A 86 -0.07 9.53 2.86
CA ASP A 86 -0.19 10.41 4.04
C ASP A 86 1.19 10.92 4.50
N ASP A 87 2.18 10.02 4.59
CA ASP A 87 3.56 10.39 4.94
C ASP A 87 4.22 11.26 3.87
N LYS A 88 3.89 11.09 2.59
CA LYS A 88 4.40 11.95 1.51
C LYS A 88 3.76 13.33 1.54
N GLN A 89 2.45 13.41 1.76
CA GLN A 89 1.73 14.69 1.86
C GLN A 89 2.23 15.51 3.05
N ASN A 90 2.42 14.88 4.20
CA ASN A 90 2.95 15.55 5.38
C ASN A 90 4.36 16.11 5.13
N ARG A 91 5.22 15.35 4.44
CA ARG A 91 6.56 15.80 4.05
C ARG A 91 6.54 16.96 3.04
N ILE A 92 5.59 16.99 2.11
CA ILE A 92 5.47 18.08 1.13
C ILE A 92 5.02 19.37 1.83
N LEU A 93 4.02 19.29 2.69
CA LEU A 93 3.54 20.44 3.45
C LEU A 93 4.63 20.98 4.39
N GLN A 94 5.33 20.07 5.08
CA GLN A 94 6.44 20.43 5.97
C GLN A 94 7.62 21.05 5.22
N ALA A 95 7.99 20.51 4.04
CA ALA A 95 9.04 21.09 3.20
C ALA A 95 8.67 22.50 2.71
N GLY A 96 7.39 22.72 2.37
CA GLY A 96 6.89 24.04 1.98
C GLY A 96 7.03 25.08 3.10
N VAL A 97 6.66 24.72 4.33
CA VAL A 97 6.79 25.60 5.50
C VAL A 97 8.25 25.92 5.83
N GLN A 98 9.15 24.93 5.73
CA GLN A 98 10.59 25.13 5.95
C GLN A 98 11.20 26.10 4.93
N ILE A 99 10.93 25.92 3.65
CA ILE A 99 11.44 26.80 2.58
C ILE A 99 10.82 28.21 2.68
N GLY A 100 9.55 28.30 3.05
CA GLY A 100 8.87 29.59 3.27
C GLY A 100 9.52 30.39 4.39
N THR A 101 9.80 29.75 5.53
CA THR A 101 10.47 30.37 6.68
C THR A 101 11.90 30.81 6.34
N ALA A 102 12.66 29.97 5.63
CA ALA A 102 14.00 30.33 5.14
C ALA A 102 13.95 31.59 4.27
N SER A 103 12.97 31.66 3.35
CA SER A 103 12.81 32.77 2.42
C SER A 103 12.49 34.09 3.15
N VAL A 104 11.66 34.06 4.19
CA VAL A 104 11.35 35.25 5.01
C VAL A 104 12.61 35.81 5.68
N ILE A 105 13.44 34.95 6.28
CA ILE A 105 14.68 35.33 6.97
C ILE A 105 15.69 35.93 5.97
N VAL A 106 15.86 35.29 4.80
CA VAL A 106 16.75 35.77 3.73
C VAL A 106 16.26 37.11 3.17
N ASN A 107 14.96 37.31 3.00
CA ASN A 107 14.44 38.60 2.53
C ASN A 107 14.75 39.73 3.52
N PHE A 108 14.61 39.49 4.82
CA PHE A 108 14.99 40.47 5.84
C PHE A 108 16.49 40.81 5.79
N PHE A 109 17.35 39.80 5.63
CA PHE A 109 18.80 39.98 5.45
C PHE A 109 19.14 40.86 4.24
N VAL A 110 18.51 40.58 3.10
CA VAL A 110 18.75 41.29 1.84
C VAL A 110 18.33 42.76 1.97
N VAL A 111 17.20 43.04 2.62
CA VAL A 111 16.74 44.43 2.85
C VAL A 111 17.73 45.19 3.73
N VAL A 112 18.15 44.61 4.86
CA VAL A 112 19.11 45.25 5.78
C VAL A 112 20.45 45.48 5.07
N THR A 113 21.00 44.43 4.43
CA THR A 113 22.27 44.51 3.69
C THR A 113 22.19 45.50 2.52
N GLY A 114 21.06 45.55 1.83
CA GLY A 114 20.82 46.49 0.73
C GLY A 114 20.84 47.95 1.19
N ILE A 115 20.20 48.26 2.32
CA ILE A 115 20.21 49.62 2.89
C ILE A 115 21.64 50.07 3.21
N PHE A 116 22.46 49.19 3.79
CA PHE A 116 23.86 49.48 4.11
C PHE A 116 24.82 49.41 2.92
N GLY A 117 24.45 48.71 1.83
CA GLY A 117 25.26 48.53 0.63
C GLY A 117 24.96 49.51 -0.51
N MET A 118 23.94 50.35 -0.39
CA MET A 118 23.73 51.48 -1.30
C MET A 118 24.92 52.45 -1.23
N ASN A 119 25.20 53.14 -2.35
CA ASN A 119 26.35 54.03 -2.55
C ASN A 119 26.35 55.25 -1.59
N ILE A 120 26.55 55.01 -0.29
CA ILE A 120 26.53 56.02 0.76
C ILE A 120 27.95 56.16 1.29
N HIS A 121 28.60 57.24 0.87
CA HIS A 121 29.84 57.70 1.45
C HIS A 121 29.51 58.32 2.83
N ILE A 122 29.41 57.46 3.85
CA ILE A 122 29.35 57.89 5.25
C ILE A 122 30.79 57.95 5.78
N ASP A 123 31.16 59.06 6.44
CA ASP A 123 32.50 59.26 7.02
C ASP A 123 32.92 58.14 7.99
N ILE A 124 31.96 57.42 8.59
CA ILE A 124 32.23 56.29 9.50
C ILE A 124 32.69 55.02 8.75
N PHE A 125 32.19 54.78 7.53
CA PHE A 125 32.65 53.69 6.67
C PHE A 125 33.92 54.08 5.90
N ASP A 126 34.13 55.38 5.65
CA ASP A 126 35.37 55.90 5.06
C ASP A 126 36.54 55.84 6.07
N ALA A 127 36.31 56.22 7.33
CA ALA A 127 37.32 56.19 8.39
C ALA A 127 37.79 54.77 8.80
N LYS A 128 36.89 53.78 8.73
CA LYS A 128 37.20 52.35 9.03
C LYS A 128 37.40 51.52 7.74
N GLY A 129 37.25 52.15 6.58
CA GLY A 129 37.40 51.57 5.24
C GLY A 129 36.45 50.42 4.93
N ASN A 130 36.73 49.71 3.82
CA ASN A 130 36.01 48.51 3.37
C ASN A 130 35.82 47.45 4.47
N SER A 131 36.66 47.41 5.50
CA SER A 131 36.55 46.46 6.61
C SER A 131 35.23 46.58 7.38
N ALA A 132 34.70 47.79 7.60
CA ALA A 132 33.43 47.95 8.31
C ALA A 132 32.24 47.41 7.52
N PHE A 133 32.27 47.54 6.18
CA PHE A 133 31.28 46.92 5.31
C PHE A 133 31.35 45.39 5.41
N PHE A 134 32.54 44.81 5.28
CA PHE A 134 32.71 43.36 5.43
C PHE A 134 32.31 42.85 6.82
N GLU A 135 32.66 43.58 7.90
CA GLU A 135 32.28 43.25 9.28
C GLU A 135 30.74 43.23 9.44
N THR A 136 30.05 44.20 8.85
CA THR A 136 28.57 44.29 8.89
C THR A 136 27.91 43.17 8.08
N VAL A 137 28.43 42.86 6.89
CA VAL A 137 27.94 41.77 6.04
C VAL A 137 28.17 40.42 6.70
N PHE A 138 29.35 40.19 7.28
CA PHE A 138 29.68 38.94 7.97
C PHE A 138 28.84 38.79 9.25
N GLY A 139 28.65 39.87 9.99
CA GLY A 139 27.79 39.91 11.17
C GLY A 139 26.31 39.63 10.85
N CYS A 140 25.77 40.25 9.79
CA CYS A 140 24.41 39.96 9.33
C CYS A 140 24.27 38.52 8.83
N THR A 141 25.27 38.00 8.10
CA THR A 141 25.26 36.61 7.61
C THR A 141 25.29 35.62 8.77
N ALA A 142 26.17 35.82 9.75
CA ALA A 142 26.24 35.00 10.96
C ALA A 142 24.92 35.06 11.75
N THR A 143 24.34 36.25 11.90
CA THR A 143 23.05 36.45 12.58
C THR A 143 21.91 35.71 11.87
N CYS A 144 21.86 35.73 10.54
CA CYS A 144 20.85 35.00 9.78
C CYS A 144 21.00 33.49 9.88
N ILE A 145 22.23 32.98 9.89
CA ILE A 145 22.49 31.56 10.11
C ILE A 145 22.00 31.14 11.50
N ILE A 146 22.34 31.90 12.54
CA ILE A 146 21.91 31.63 13.92
C ILE A 146 20.38 31.68 14.04
N LEU A 147 19.73 32.72 13.49
CA LEU A 147 18.27 32.84 13.51
C LEU A 147 17.58 31.71 12.75
N TYR A 148 18.14 31.24 11.64
CA TYR A 148 17.60 30.09 10.90
C TYR A 148 17.66 28.80 11.73
N PHE A 149 18.80 28.54 12.40
CA PHE A 149 18.93 27.39 13.30
C PHE A 149 17.97 27.49 14.50
N LEU A 150 17.78 28.68 15.08
CA LEU A 150 16.81 28.90 16.15
C LEU A 150 15.35 28.80 15.69
N ALA A 151 15.03 29.15 14.44
CA ALA A 151 13.68 29.02 13.89
C ALA A 151 13.33 27.58 13.51
N MET A 152 14.34 26.74 13.26
CA MET A 152 14.19 25.33 12.91
C MET A 152 14.19 24.38 14.12
N PHE A 153 14.70 24.84 15.27
CA PHE A 153 14.74 24.08 16.54
C PHE A 153 13.59 24.48 17.46
#